data_AF-A0A6C0B153-F1
#
_entry.id   AF-A0A6C0B153-F1
#
_cell.length_a   1.000
_cell.length_b   1.000
_cell.length_c   1.000
_cell.angle_alpha   90.00
_cell.angle_beta   90.00
_cell.angle_gamma   90.00
#
_symmetry.space_group_name_H-M   'P 1'
#
loop_
_entity.id
_entity.type
_entity.pdbx_description
1 polymer ?
#
loop_
_entity_poly.entity_id
_entity_poly.type
_entity_poly.pdbx_seq_one_letter_code
_entity_poly.pdbx_strand_id
1 'polypeptide(L)'
;MHKTRNHRGKHGKTMKHREPCCPATMHWLNKWFEEMFEKLGWMVLAKARGHKDKIISYMKSLYRLRKALRQKIEKVHEVDRKNDLEIMHHNLDILIAHAERDFGDQMKGGL
;
A
#
# COMPACT_ATOMS: atom_id res chain seq x y z
N MET A 1 -51.15 2.58 -36.26
CA MET A 1 -51.02 3.47 -35.07
C MET A 1 -50.45 2.67 -33.91
N HIS A 2 -49.72 3.34 -33.01
CA HIS A 2 -49.04 2.87 -31.77
C HIS A 2 -47.53 2.57 -31.91
N LYS A 3 -46.72 3.63 -31.71
CA LYS A 3 -45.32 3.54 -31.26
C LYS A 3 -45.31 3.75 -29.75
N THR A 4 -44.90 2.75 -28.97
CA THR A 4 -44.74 2.86 -27.52
C THR A 4 -43.45 3.61 -27.17
N ARG A 5 -43.63 4.74 -26.49
CA ARG A 5 -42.58 5.67 -26.05
C ARG A 5 -42.02 5.21 -24.71
N ASN A 6 -40.76 4.76 -24.69
CA ASN A 6 -40.11 4.24 -23.50
C ASN A 6 -39.45 5.40 -22.70
N HIS A 7 -40.08 5.85 -21.62
CA HIS A 7 -39.52 6.85 -20.70
C HIS A 7 -38.59 6.16 -19.69
N ARG A 8 -37.27 6.15 -19.94
CA ARG A 8 -36.28 5.84 -18.89
C ARG A 8 -35.87 7.11 -18.18
N GLY A 9 -36.22 7.19 -16.89
CA GLY A 9 -35.90 8.27 -15.99
C GLY A 9 -34.40 8.51 -15.85
N LYS A 10 -34.00 9.77 -15.93
CA LYS A 10 -32.64 10.22 -15.63
C LYS A 10 -32.44 10.16 -14.12
N HIS A 11 -31.73 9.14 -13.62
CA HIS A 11 -31.16 9.19 -12.28
C HIS A 11 -29.98 10.17 -12.29
N GLY A 12 -30.25 11.44 -12.02
CA GLY A 12 -29.21 12.40 -11.64
C GLY A 12 -28.63 12.00 -10.29
N LYS A 13 -27.49 11.30 -10.29
CA LYS A 13 -26.70 11.10 -9.07
C LYS A 13 -25.86 12.35 -8.86
N THR A 14 -26.23 13.17 -7.88
CA THR A 14 -25.35 14.22 -7.35
C THR A 14 -24.13 13.55 -6.73
N MET A 15 -22.97 13.66 -7.39
CA MET A 15 -21.69 13.22 -6.84
C MET A 15 -21.33 14.17 -5.69
N LYS A 16 -21.54 13.74 -4.44
CA LYS A 16 -20.97 14.43 -3.28
C LYS A 16 -19.46 14.40 -3.44
N HIS A 17 -18.84 15.57 -3.58
CA HIS A 17 -17.39 15.75 -3.66
C HIS A 17 -16.78 15.40 -2.30
N ARG A 18 -16.61 14.10 -2.02
CA ARG A 18 -15.79 13.65 -0.90
C ARG A 18 -14.35 13.86 -1.33
N GLU A 19 -13.64 14.75 -0.66
CA GLU A 19 -12.19 14.85 -0.81
C GLU A 19 -11.59 13.44 -0.73
N PRO A 20 -10.67 13.07 -1.64
CA PRO A 20 -10.05 11.76 -1.60
C PRO A 20 -9.24 11.64 -0.33
N CYS A 21 -9.86 11.02 0.68
CA CYS A 21 -9.34 10.84 2.03
C CYS A 21 -7.90 10.31 2.02
N CYS A 22 -7.53 9.46 1.05
CA CYS A 22 -6.14 9.10 0.78
C CYS A 22 -5.89 8.87 -0.71
N PRO A 23 -4.67 9.12 -1.21
CA PRO A 23 -4.29 8.82 -2.59
C PRO A 23 -4.33 7.31 -2.91
N ALA A 24 -4.14 6.44 -1.90
CA ALA A 24 -4.24 4.98 -2.06
C ALA A 24 -5.58 4.43 -1.54
N THR A 25 -6.16 3.51 -2.31
CA THR A 25 -7.33 2.72 -1.89
C THR A 25 -6.89 1.54 -1.03
N MET A 26 -7.81 0.92 -0.29
CA MET A 26 -7.53 -0.32 0.48
C MET A 26 -6.97 -1.42 -0.43
N HIS A 27 -7.58 -1.63 -1.60
CA HIS A 27 -7.12 -2.62 -2.56
C HIS A 27 -5.67 -2.40 -2.98
N TRP A 28 -5.28 -1.16 -3.27
CA TRP A 28 -3.90 -0.83 -3.64
C TRP A 28 -2.92 -1.00 -2.47
N LEU A 29 -3.35 -0.71 -1.24
CA LEU A 29 -2.53 -0.93 -0.05
C LEU A 29 -2.29 -2.42 0.22
N ASN A 30 -3.33 -3.26 0.12
CA ASN A 30 -3.19 -4.71 0.27
C ASN A 30 -2.26 -5.29 -0.78
N LYS A 31 -2.47 -4.94 -2.05
CA LYS A 31 -1.60 -5.43 -3.13
C LYS A 31 -0.14 -5.02 -2.92
N TRP A 32 0.10 -3.75 -2.56
CA TRP A 32 1.46 -3.29 -2.29
C TRP A 32 2.06 -4.01 -1.07
N PHE A 33 1.27 -4.22 -0.02
CA PHE A 33 1.67 -5.00 1.15
C PHE A 33 2.11 -6.42 0.78
N GLU A 34 1.28 -7.17 0.07
CA GLU A 34 1.58 -8.53 -0.39
C GLU A 34 2.89 -8.58 -1.21
N GLU A 35 3.03 -7.68 -2.19
CA GLU A 35 4.23 -7.59 -3.02
C GLU A 35 5.51 -7.35 -2.21
N MET A 36 5.45 -6.62 -1.09
CA MET A 36 6.62 -6.34 -0.26
C MET A 36 7.11 -7.58 0.50
N PHE A 37 6.19 -8.45 0.92
CA PHE A 37 6.53 -9.72 1.57
C PHE A 37 7.16 -10.67 0.55
N GLU A 38 6.59 -10.80 -0.65
CA GLU A 38 7.16 -11.62 -1.72
C GLU A 38 8.55 -11.13 -2.14
N LYS A 39 8.74 -9.82 -2.27
CA LYS A 39 10.01 -9.20 -2.66
C LYS A 39 11.14 -9.46 -1.66
N LEU A 40 10.86 -9.84 -0.41
CA LEU A 40 11.91 -10.16 0.56
C LEU A 40 12.85 -11.27 0.07
N GLY A 41 12.30 -12.38 -0.43
CA GLY A 41 13.12 -13.49 -0.94
C GLY A 41 14.00 -13.07 -2.12
N TRP A 42 13.48 -12.23 -3.00
CA TRP A 42 14.25 -11.65 -4.11
C TRP A 42 15.37 -10.74 -3.62
N MET A 43 15.16 -10.00 -2.54
CA MET A 43 16.20 -9.13 -1.97
C MET A 43 17.32 -9.92 -1.30
N VAL A 44 17.02 -11.08 -0.72
CA VAL A 44 18.05 -12.01 -0.24
C VAL A 44 18.98 -12.44 -1.39
N LEU A 45 18.41 -12.81 -2.54
CA LEU A 45 19.21 -13.13 -3.74
C LEU A 45 19.97 -11.92 -4.29
N ALA A 46 19.35 -10.74 -4.26
CA ALA A 46 19.97 -9.49 -4.67
C ALA A 46 21.21 -9.18 -3.80
N LYS A 47 21.14 -9.41 -2.48
CA LYS A 47 22.27 -9.25 -1.55
C LYS A 47 23.42 -10.18 -1.92
N ALA A 48 23.13 -11.46 -2.15
CA ALA A 48 24.14 -12.44 -2.54
C ALA A 48 24.87 -12.07 -3.85
N ARG A 49 24.23 -11.29 -4.72
CA ARG A 49 24.78 -10.81 -5.99
C ARG A 49 25.34 -9.37 -5.94
N GLY A 50 25.34 -8.72 -4.77
CA GLY A 50 25.84 -7.36 -4.59
C GLY A 50 24.97 -6.26 -5.22
N HIS A 51 23.68 -6.53 -5.52
CA HIS A 51 22.76 -5.57 -6.13
C HIS A 51 22.17 -4.60 -5.09
N LYS A 52 22.99 -3.67 -4.59
CA LYS A 52 22.64 -2.74 -3.49
C LYS A 52 21.51 -1.78 -3.83
N ASP A 53 21.45 -1.31 -5.07
CA ASP A 53 20.43 -0.41 -5.59
C ASP A 53 19.01 -0.97 -5.44
N LYS A 54 18.84 -2.27 -5.76
CA LYS A 54 17.56 -2.98 -5.62
C LYS A 54 17.13 -3.07 -4.16
N ILE A 55 18.07 -3.39 -3.28
CA ILE A 55 17.85 -3.45 -1.83
C ILE A 55 17.45 -2.09 -1.28
N ILE A 56 18.16 -1.03 -1.65
CA ILE A 56 17.83 0.34 -1.23
C ILE A 56 16.43 0.74 -1.71
N SER A 57 16.10 0.41 -2.96
CA SER A 57 14.77 0.68 -3.53
C SER A 57 13.65 -0.08 -2.80
N TYR A 58 13.89 -1.34 -2.46
CA TYR A 58 12.99 -2.16 -1.65
C TYR A 58 12.78 -1.56 -0.26
N MET A 59 13.86 -1.21 0.46
CA MET A 59 13.76 -0.58 1.78
C MET A 59 12.97 0.72 1.73
N LYS A 60 13.25 1.59 0.76
CA LYS A 60 12.48 2.82 0.54
C LYS A 60 11.00 2.53 0.31
N SER A 61 10.67 1.45 -0.41
CA SER A 61 9.28 1.05 -0.66
C SER A 61 8.58 0.59 0.61
N LEU A 62 9.25 -0.18 1.48
CA LEU A 62 8.71 -0.58 2.78
C LEU A 62 8.34 0.64 3.64
N TYR A 63 9.24 1.62 3.80
CA TYR A 63 8.94 2.82 4.58
C TYR A 63 7.84 3.68 3.97
N ARG A 64 7.77 3.76 2.63
CA ARG A 64 6.68 4.46 1.95
C ARG A 64 5.34 3.80 2.19
N LEU A 65 5.26 2.47 2.13
CA LEU A 65 4.06 1.72 2.46
C LEU A 65 3.66 1.92 3.92
N ARG A 66 4.62 1.86 4.85
CA ARG A 66 4.38 2.12 6.29
C ARG A 66 3.76 3.50 6.51
N LYS A 67 4.33 4.53 5.88
CA LYS A 67 3.79 5.90 5.93
C LYS A 67 2.37 5.96 5.35
N ALA A 68 2.12 5.29 4.23
CA ALA A 68 0.80 5.27 3.59
C ALA A 68 -0.25 4.57 4.45
N LEU A 69 0.09 3.44 5.09
CA LEU A 69 -0.79 2.74 6.03
C LEU A 69 -1.13 3.62 7.22
N ARG A 70 -0.13 4.24 7.86
CA ARG A 70 -0.38 5.16 8.99
C ARG A 70 -1.33 6.30 8.62
N GLN A 71 -1.08 6.96 7.48
CA GLN A 71 -1.97 8.02 6.97
C GLN A 71 -3.39 7.51 6.68
N LYS A 72 -3.55 6.24 6.29
CA LYS A 72 -4.86 5.64 6.04
C LYS A 72 -5.60 5.32 7.34
N ILE A 73 -4.90 4.77 8.33
CA ILE A 73 -5.43 4.46 9.67
C ILE A 73 -6.00 5.71 10.33
N GLU A 74 -5.27 6.84 10.25
CA GLU A 74 -5.68 8.13 10.82
C GLU A 74 -7.00 8.66 10.23
N LYS A 75 -7.36 8.25 9.02
CA LYS A 75 -8.47 8.83 8.26
C LYS A 75 -9.63 7.86 7.99
N VAL A 76 -9.47 6.58 8.30
CA VAL A 76 -10.56 5.61 8.17
C VAL A 76 -11.39 5.65 9.44
N HIS A 77 -12.71 5.82 9.29
CA HIS A 77 -13.64 5.85 10.42
C HIS A 77 -14.30 4.50 10.68
N GLU A 78 -14.33 3.63 9.68
CA GLU A 78 -14.92 2.31 9.78
C GLU A 78 -13.97 1.39 10.56
N VAL A 79 -14.47 0.81 11.65
CA VAL A 79 -13.67 0.15 12.69
C VAL A 79 -12.99 -1.11 12.16
N ASP A 80 -13.68 -1.93 11.37
CA ASP A 80 -13.14 -3.19 10.87
C ASP A 80 -11.97 -2.92 9.91
N ARG A 81 -12.14 -2.00 8.95
CA ARG A 81 -11.05 -1.56 8.07
C ARG A 81 -9.90 -0.92 8.82
N LYS A 82 -10.18 -0.23 9.93
CA LYS A 82 -9.12 0.35 10.76
C LYS A 82 -8.28 -0.75 11.40
N ASN A 83 -8.94 -1.75 11.99
CA ASN A 83 -8.28 -2.91 12.57
C ASN A 83 -7.45 -3.66 11.53
N ASP A 84 -8.00 -3.89 10.33
CA ASP A 84 -7.26 -4.52 9.22
C ASP A 84 -5.98 -3.76 8.87
N LEU A 85 -6.08 -2.42 8.76
CA LEU A 85 -4.92 -1.57 8.46
C LEU A 85 -3.90 -1.55 9.59
N GLU A 86 -4.33 -1.58 10.85
CA GLU A 86 -3.44 -1.66 12.02
C GLU A 86 -2.68 -2.98 12.04
N ILE A 87 -3.34 -4.10 11.73
CA ILE A 87 -2.71 -5.42 11.58
C ILE A 87 -1.68 -5.39 10.45
N MET A 88 -2.04 -4.86 9.27
CA MET A 88 -1.10 -4.71 8.15
C MET A 88 0.10 -3.84 8.52
N HIS A 89 -0.12 -2.74 9.23
CA HIS A 89 0.95 -1.85 9.67
C HIS A 89 1.89 -2.56 10.65
N HIS A 90 1.35 -3.31 11.61
CA HIS A 90 2.14 -4.09 12.55
C HIS A 90 2.98 -5.18 11.85
N ASN A 91 2.37 -5.93 10.93
CA ASN A 91 3.08 -6.95 10.16
C ASN A 91 4.19 -6.32 9.30
N LEU A 92 3.94 -5.14 8.72
CA LEU A 92 4.95 -4.43 7.96
C LEU A 92 6.11 -3.94 8.84
N ASP A 93 5.85 -3.52 10.08
CA ASP A 93 6.90 -3.16 11.03
C ASP A 93 7.81 -4.35 11.37
N ILE A 94 7.23 -5.55 11.52
CA ILE A 94 7.99 -6.80 11.67
C ILE A 94 8.86 -7.06 10.42
N LEU A 95 8.28 -6.93 9.22
CA LEU A 95 9.02 -7.10 7.96
C LEU A 95 10.19 -6.10 7.84
N ILE A 96 9.96 -4.82 8.18
CA ILE A 96 11.01 -3.79 8.17
C ILE A 96 12.13 -4.17 9.12
N ALA A 97 11.83 -4.60 10.35
CA ALA A 97 12.86 -5.00 11.31
C ALA A 97 13.71 -6.17 10.79
N HIS A 98 13.09 -7.16 10.14
CA HIS A 98 13.81 -8.25 9.49
C HIS A 98 14.68 -7.76 8.32
N ALA A 99 14.12 -6.92 7.44
CA ALA A 99 14.83 -6.38 6.31
C ALA A 99 16.01 -5.47 6.73
N GLU A 100 15.86 -4.67 7.79
CA GLU A 100 16.94 -3.86 8.37
C GLU A 100 18.06 -4.72 8.94
N ARG A 101 17.73 -5.81 9.64
CA ARG A 101 18.72 -6.75 10.15
C ARG A 101 19.49 -7.41 9.01
N ASP A 102 18.78 -7.80 7.95
CA ASP A 102 19.37 -8.56 6.85
C ASP A 102 20.08 -7.67 5.82
N PHE A 103 19.74 -6.38 5.72
CA PHE A 103 20.21 -5.47 4.67
C PHE A 103 20.75 -4.10 5.14
N GLY A 104 20.75 -3.82 6.44
CA GLY A 104 21.06 -2.49 7.00
C GLY A 104 22.48 -1.99 6.71
N ASP A 105 23.42 -2.89 6.45
CA ASP A 105 24.78 -2.58 5.99
C ASP A 105 24.79 -1.94 4.59
N GLN A 106 23.86 -2.33 3.72
CA GLN A 106 23.75 -1.79 2.36
C GLN A 106 23.18 -0.37 2.31
N MET A 107 22.54 0.08 3.39
CA MET A 107 21.96 1.43 3.51
C MET A 107 22.97 2.49 3.97
N LYS A 108 24.10 2.09 4.58
CA LYS A 108 25.08 3.01 5.19
C LYS A 108 26.14 3.56 4.22
N GLY A 109 26.19 3.08 2.98
CA GLY A 109 27.26 3.40 2.02
C GLY A 109 26.86 4.32 0.86
N GLY A 110 25.79 5.10 0.99
CA GLY A 110 25.22 5.91 -0.10
C GLY A 110 24.94 7.38 0.24
N LEU A 111 25.61 7.91 1.27
CA LEU A 111 25.65 9.34 1.59
C LEU A 111 27.08 9.86 1.43
#